data_AF-A0A950R2M9-F1
#
_entry.id   AF-A0A950R2M9-F1
#
_cell.length_a   1.000
_cell.length_b   1.000
_cell.length_c   1.000
_cell.angle_alpha   90.00
_cell.angle_beta   90.00
_cell.angle_gamma   90.00
#
_symmetry.space_group_name_H-M   'P 1'
#
loop_
_entity.id
_entity.type
_entity.pdbx_description
1 polymer ?
#
loop_
_entity_poly.entity_id
_entity_poly.type
_entity_poly.pdbx_seq_one_letter_code
_entity_poly.pdbx_strand_id
1 'polypeptide(L)'
;MNNVAYLLADYKNQPDEALKYAQKAQELTPNDPDSADTLGWVLYRKGLYSLAAATFESAVAKPGAGTVARYHLAMAYAKMGTRERGRAVFETALKLDPKLPEASAARQLLAQ
;
A
#
# COMPACT_ATOMS: atom_id res chain seq x y z
N MET A 1 -7.02 13.59 7.37
CA MET A 1 -7.17 13.38 5.91
C MET A 1 -6.89 11.94 5.51
N ASN A 2 -5.87 11.31 6.11
CA ASN A 2 -5.55 9.89 5.89
C ASN A 2 -6.73 8.93 6.10
N ASN A 3 -7.34 8.99 7.29
CA ASN A 3 -8.44 8.09 7.65
C ASN A 3 -9.65 8.24 6.73
N VAL A 4 -9.93 9.46 6.24
CA VAL A 4 -11.03 9.71 5.31
C VAL A 4 -10.74 9.09 3.94
N ALA A 5 -9.52 9.26 3.43
CA ALA A 5 -9.11 8.65 2.16
C ALA A 5 -9.20 7.11 2.23
N TYR A 6 -8.71 6.51 3.31
CA TYR A 6 -8.79 5.07 3.52
C TYR A 6 -10.25 4.58 3.56
N LEU A 7 -11.11 5.26 4.34
CA LEU A 7 -12.53 4.90 4.44
C LEU A 7 -13.27 5.01 3.10
N LEU A 8 -12.99 6.05 2.32
CA LEU A 8 -13.59 6.25 1.00
C LEU A 8 -13.16 5.19 0.00
N ALA A 9 -11.87 4.83 0.01
CA ALA A 9 -11.33 3.81 -0.88
C ALA A 9 -11.85 2.41 -0.51
N ASP A 10 -11.91 2.10 0.78
CA ASP A 10 -12.16 0.73 1.25
C ASP A 10 -13.65 0.42 1.45
N TYR A 11 -14.38 1.29 2.12
CA TYR A 11 -15.77 1.03 2.52
C TYR A 11 -16.80 1.63 1.55
N LYS A 12 -16.51 2.79 0.96
CA LYS A 12 -17.44 3.46 0.03
C LYS A 12 -17.19 3.14 -1.43
N ASN A 13 -16.07 2.48 -1.74
CA ASN A 13 -15.62 2.20 -3.11
C ASN A 13 -15.65 3.47 -4.00
N GLN A 14 -15.21 4.60 -3.44
CA GLN A 14 -15.13 5.91 -4.09
C GLN A 14 -13.66 6.34 -4.23
N PRO A 15 -12.84 5.62 -5.00
CA PRO A 15 -11.40 5.83 -4.99
C PRO A 15 -10.99 7.15 -5.69
N ASP A 16 -11.84 7.73 -6.55
CA ASP A 16 -11.63 9.06 -7.12
C ASP A 16 -11.71 10.18 -6.08
N GLU A 17 -12.66 10.09 -5.16
CA GLU A 17 -12.81 11.05 -4.08
C GLU A 17 -11.73 10.84 -3.02
N ALA A 18 -11.44 9.57 -2.70
CA ALA A 18 -10.33 9.21 -1.82
C ALA A 18 -8.99 9.79 -2.29
N LEU A 19 -8.75 9.86 -3.61
CA LEU A 19 -7.50 10.35 -4.17
C LEU A 19 -7.25 11.82 -3.81
N LYS A 20 -8.31 12.66 -3.84
CA LYS A 20 -8.19 14.08 -3.46
C LYS A 20 -7.73 14.22 -2.02
N TYR A 21 -8.30 13.43 -1.11
CA TYR A 21 -7.94 13.46 0.31
C TYR A 21 -6.54 12.86 0.57
N ALA A 22 -6.17 11.80 -0.14
CA ALA A 22 -4.84 11.20 -0.01
C ALA A 22 -3.73 12.12 -0.54
N GLN A 23 -3.95 12.77 -1.69
CA GLN A 23 -3.02 13.77 -2.22
C GLN A 23 -2.86 14.93 -1.25
N LYS A 24 -3.98 15.44 -0.68
CA LYS A 24 -3.91 16.50 0.32
C LYS A 24 -3.19 16.07 1.59
N ALA A 25 -3.40 14.84 2.06
CA ALA A 25 -2.64 14.30 3.18
C ALA A 25 -1.14 14.29 2.88
N GLN A 26 -0.74 13.76 1.71
CA GLN A 26 0.65 13.71 1.29
C GLN A 26 1.30 15.09 1.13
N GLU A 27 0.56 16.09 0.66
CA GLU A 27 1.04 17.49 0.60
C GLU A 27 1.30 18.09 1.99
N LEU A 28 0.46 17.78 2.97
CA LEU A 28 0.59 18.29 4.33
C LEU A 28 1.69 17.59 5.11
N THR A 29 1.93 16.31 4.83
CA THR A 29 2.91 15.47 5.53
C THR A 29 3.82 14.74 4.55
N PRO A 30 4.64 15.46 3.75
CA PRO A 30 5.42 14.85 2.66
C PRO A 30 6.43 13.82 3.13
N ASN A 31 6.88 13.92 4.39
CA ASN A 31 7.87 13.02 5.00
C ASN A 31 7.23 11.89 5.82
N ASP A 32 5.92 11.88 5.99
CA ASP A 32 5.22 10.82 6.71
C ASP A 32 5.07 9.57 5.82
N PRO A 33 5.54 8.39 6.25
CA PRO A 33 5.31 7.15 5.50
C PRO A 33 3.83 6.75 5.48
N ASP A 34 3.02 7.10 6.48
CA ASP A 34 1.63 6.65 6.57
C ASP A 34 0.71 7.39 5.59
N SER A 35 1.01 8.68 5.31
CA SER A 35 0.31 9.43 4.26
C SER A 35 0.68 8.91 2.87
N ALA A 36 1.93 8.52 2.67
CA ALA A 36 2.38 7.92 1.42
C ALA A 36 1.75 6.54 1.21
N ASP A 37 1.68 5.70 2.25
CA ASP A 37 0.99 4.41 2.21
C ASP A 37 -0.48 4.57 1.81
N THR A 38 -1.20 5.50 2.43
CA THR A 38 -2.61 5.72 2.09
C THR A 38 -2.80 6.20 0.66
N LEU A 39 -1.94 7.09 0.15
CA LEU A 39 -1.98 7.47 -1.27
C LEU A 39 -1.74 6.26 -2.18
N GLY A 40 -0.74 5.43 -1.86
CA GLY A 40 -0.49 4.18 -2.58
C GLY A 40 -1.70 3.26 -2.56
N TRP A 41 -2.38 3.13 -1.42
CA TRP A 41 -3.55 2.28 -1.26
C TRP A 41 -4.73 2.75 -2.11
N VAL A 42 -4.99 4.06 -2.12
CA VAL A 42 -6.01 4.64 -3.00
C VAL A 42 -5.70 4.36 -4.48
N LEU A 43 -4.45 4.55 -4.89
CA LEU A 43 -4.01 4.26 -6.26
C LEU A 43 -4.17 2.79 -6.63
N TYR A 44 -3.86 1.88 -5.70
CA TYR A 44 -4.08 0.45 -5.84
C TYR A 44 -5.57 0.15 -6.07
N ARG A 45 -6.45 0.77 -5.28
CA ARG A 45 -7.91 0.63 -5.41
C ARG A 45 -8.46 1.21 -6.70
N LYS A 46 -7.79 2.19 -7.30
CA LYS A 46 -8.09 2.69 -8.66
C LYS A 46 -7.59 1.79 -9.79
N GLY A 47 -6.85 0.72 -9.49
CA GLY A 47 -6.20 -0.12 -10.50
C GLY A 47 -4.92 0.48 -11.08
N LEU A 48 -4.42 1.58 -10.53
CA LEU A 48 -3.19 2.25 -10.97
C LEU A 48 -1.96 1.61 -10.32
N TYR A 49 -1.77 0.31 -10.56
CA TYR A 49 -0.83 -0.52 -9.79
C TYR A 49 0.63 -0.07 -9.89
N SER A 50 1.08 0.39 -11.06
CA SER A 50 2.44 0.89 -11.24
C SER A 50 2.71 2.15 -10.39
N LEU A 51 1.74 3.07 -10.34
CA LEU A 51 1.86 4.28 -9.53
C LEU A 51 1.73 3.97 -8.04
N ALA A 52 0.87 3.02 -7.69
CA ALA A 52 0.76 2.52 -6.33
C ALA A 52 2.09 1.92 -5.85
N ALA A 53 2.72 1.04 -6.65
CA ALA A 53 4.00 0.42 -6.33
C ALA A 53 5.10 1.48 -6.10
N ALA A 54 5.25 2.44 -7.01
CA ALA A 54 6.22 3.54 -6.84
C ALA A 54 5.96 4.36 -5.57
N THR A 55 4.68 4.58 -5.23
CA THR A 55 4.30 5.32 -4.02
C THR A 55 4.64 4.53 -2.76
N PHE A 56 4.34 3.23 -2.73
CA PHE A 56 4.68 2.37 -1.60
C PHE A 56 6.20 2.17 -1.47
N GLU A 57 6.95 2.06 -2.56
CA GLU A 57 8.43 2.02 -2.56
C GLU A 57 8.99 3.25 -1.83
N SER A 58 8.47 4.44 -2.13
CA SER A 58 8.83 5.68 -1.43
C SER A 58 8.44 5.64 0.05
N ALA A 59 7.28 5.09 0.39
CA ALA A 59 6.84 4.94 1.78
C ALA A 59 7.78 4.01 2.56
N VAL A 60 8.09 2.82 2.04
CA VAL A 60 8.91 1.81 2.74
C VAL A 60 10.38 2.18 2.88
N ALA A 61 10.87 3.11 2.05
CA ALA A 61 12.23 3.66 2.13
C ALA A 61 12.40 4.64 3.30
N LYS A 62 11.31 5.17 3.87
CA LYS A 62 11.37 6.14 4.96
C LYS A 62 11.54 5.45 6.33
N PRO A 63 12.30 6.06 7.27
CA PRO A 63 12.34 5.61 8.65
C PRO A 63 10.93 5.60 9.26
N GLY A 64 10.62 4.55 10.04
CA GLY A 64 9.31 4.40 10.68
C GLY A 64 8.22 3.79 9.79
N ALA A 65 8.51 3.45 8.53
CA ALA A 65 7.54 2.81 7.66
C ALA A 65 7.08 1.45 8.20
N GLY A 66 5.77 1.32 8.42
CA GLY A 66 5.15 0.11 8.94
C GLY A 66 5.30 -1.12 8.03
N THR A 67 5.06 -2.29 8.60
CA THR A 67 5.01 -3.57 7.86
C THR A 67 3.83 -3.64 6.90
N VAL A 68 2.75 -2.89 7.18
CA VAL A 68 1.56 -2.75 6.32
C VAL A 68 1.91 -2.16 4.94
N ALA A 69 2.75 -1.12 4.86
CA ALA A 69 3.15 -0.54 3.57
C ALA A 69 3.95 -1.51 2.69
N ARG A 70 4.75 -2.39 3.31
CA ARG A 70 5.45 -3.47 2.60
C ARG A 70 4.44 -4.51 2.08
N TYR A 71 3.42 -4.82 2.85
CA TYR A 71 2.33 -5.69 2.40
C TYR A 71 1.59 -5.10 1.19
N HIS A 72 1.21 -3.81 1.24
CA HIS A 72 0.55 -3.16 0.10
C HIS A 72 1.44 -3.10 -1.15
N LEU A 73 2.75 -2.86 -0.99
CA LEU A 73 3.72 -2.95 -2.08
C LEU A 73 3.74 -4.34 -2.72
N ALA A 74 3.74 -5.39 -1.90
CA ALA A 74 3.70 -6.77 -2.41
C ALA A 74 2.42 -7.06 -3.21
N MET A 75 1.27 -6.57 -2.75
CA MET A 75 0.01 -6.68 -3.49
C MET A 75 0.06 -5.94 -4.82
N ALA A 76 0.64 -4.73 -4.85
CA ALA A 76 0.76 -3.93 -6.06
C ALA A 76 1.63 -4.66 -7.10
N TYR A 77 2.79 -5.18 -6.70
CA TYR A 77 3.64 -5.98 -7.59
C TYR A 77 2.95 -7.23 -8.13
N ALA A 78 2.21 -7.94 -7.29
CA ALA A 78 1.46 -9.10 -7.75
C ALA A 78 0.39 -8.74 -8.79
N LYS A 79 -0.30 -7.60 -8.64
CA LYS A 79 -1.25 -7.09 -9.65
C LYS A 79 -0.57 -6.62 -10.94
N MET A 80 0.70 -6.20 -10.88
CA MET A 80 1.52 -5.85 -12.04
C MET A 80 2.09 -7.07 -12.77
N GLY A 81 1.91 -8.29 -12.23
CA GLY A 81 2.54 -9.50 -12.76
C GLY A 81 4.01 -9.69 -12.36
N THR A 82 4.59 -8.78 -11.56
CA THR A 82 5.97 -8.88 -11.05
C THR A 82 6.03 -9.68 -9.75
N ARG A 83 5.48 -10.89 -9.80
CA ARG A 83 5.21 -11.72 -8.62
C ARG A 83 6.42 -11.99 -7.74
N GLU A 84 7.58 -12.26 -8.34
CA GLU A 84 8.82 -12.52 -7.60
C GLU A 84 9.22 -11.33 -6.71
N ARG A 85 9.04 -10.09 -7.20
CA ARG A 85 9.24 -8.89 -6.40
C ARG A 85 8.21 -8.82 -5.27
N GLY A 86 6.95 -9.11 -5.57
CA GLY A 86 5.89 -9.20 -4.58
C GLY A 86 6.22 -10.19 -3.45
N ARG A 87 6.71 -11.39 -3.80
CA ARG A 87 7.11 -12.41 -2.84
C ARG A 87 8.27 -11.96 -1.95
N ALA A 88 9.34 -11.41 -2.53
CA ALA A 88 10.48 -10.93 -1.77
C ALA A 88 10.11 -9.83 -0.76
N VAL A 89 9.28 -8.87 -1.17
CA VAL A 89 8.80 -7.81 -0.28
C VAL A 89 7.90 -8.39 0.83
N PHE A 90 7.01 -9.31 0.48
CA PHE A 90 6.11 -9.92 1.43
C PHE A 90 6.81 -10.79 2.48
N GLU A 91 7.81 -11.57 2.07
CA GLU A 91 8.66 -12.34 3.00
C GLU A 91 9.40 -11.41 3.98
N THR A 92 9.83 -10.25 3.51
CA THR A 92 10.45 -9.23 4.38
C THR A 92 9.43 -8.68 5.38
N ALA A 93 8.21 -8.38 4.94
CA ALA A 93 7.14 -7.94 5.83
C ALA A 93 6.83 -8.97 6.93
N LEU A 94 6.75 -10.25 6.57
CA LEU A 94 6.52 -11.36 7.50
C LEU A 94 7.66 -11.60 8.49
N LYS A 95 8.91 -11.38 8.09
CA LYS A 95 10.06 -11.45 9.00
C LYS A 95 10.01 -10.35 10.05
N LEU A 96 9.53 -9.16 9.68
CA LEU A 96 9.40 -8.02 10.57
C LEU A 96 8.17 -8.12 11.49
N ASP A 97 7.04 -8.57 10.94
CA ASP A 97 5.83 -8.85 11.72
C ASP A 97 5.21 -10.20 11.27
N PRO A 98 5.52 -11.28 12.00
CA PRO A 98 4.98 -12.61 11.70
C PRO A 98 3.46 -12.73 11.92
N LYS A 99 2.85 -11.79 12.66
CA LYS A 99 1.43 -11.81 13.03
C LYS A 99 0.60 -10.84 12.20
N LEU A 100 1.18 -10.28 11.14
CA LEU A 100 0.50 -9.35 10.23
C LEU A 100 -0.86 -9.94 9.80
N PRO A 101 -2.00 -9.36 10.21
CA PRO A 101 -3.33 -9.89 9.89
C PRO A 101 -3.53 -10.11 8.39
N GLU A 102 -2.94 -9.22 7.59
CA GLU A 102 -3.03 -9.20 6.14
C GLU A 102 -2.14 -10.26 5.47
N ALA A 103 -1.27 -10.95 6.23
CA ALA A 103 -0.36 -11.96 5.70
C ALA A 103 -1.07 -13.10 4.97
N SER A 104 -2.22 -13.54 5.48
CA SER A 104 -2.96 -14.66 4.89
C SER A 104 -3.42 -14.33 3.46
N ALA A 105 -3.84 -13.10 3.21
CA ALA A 105 -4.31 -12.65 1.89
C ALA A 105 -3.16 -12.56 0.87
N ALA A 106 -2.01 -12.01 1.26
CA ALA A 106 -0.85 -11.98 0.37
C ALA A 106 -0.29 -13.37 0.06
N ARG A 107 -0.28 -14.30 1.02
CA ARG A 107 0.11 -15.70 0.75
C ARG A 107 -0.73 -16.33 -0.34
N GLN A 108 -2.05 -16.14 -0.31
CA GLN A 108 -2.96 -16.66 -1.33
C GLN A 108 -2.73 -16.00 -2.70
N LEU A 109 -2.53 -14.69 -2.70
CA LEU A 109 -2.31 -13.91 -3.93
C LEU A 109 -0.95 -14.21 -4.58
N LEU A 110 0.03 -14.67 -3.79
CA LEU A 110 1.39 -15.04 -4.22
C LEU A 110 1.61 -16.56 -4.40
N ALA A 111 0.58 -17.39 -4.23
CA ALA A 111 0.60 -18.84 -4.43
C ALA A 111 0.03 -19.34 -5.78
N GLN A 112 -0.87 -18.60 -6.44
CA GLN A 112 -1.42 -18.82 -7.80
C GLN A 112 -0.45 -18.52 -8.95
#